data_AF-A0A816QPM5-F1
#
_entry.id   AF-A0A816QPM5-F1
#
_cell.length_a   1.000
_cell.length_b   1.000
_cell.length_c   1.000
_cell.angle_alpha   90.00
_cell.angle_beta   90.00
_cell.angle_gamma   90.00
#
_symmetry.space_group_name_H-M   'P 1'
#
loop_
_entity.id
_entity.type
_entity.pdbx_description
1 polymer ?
#
loop_
_entity_poly.entity_id
_entity_poly.type
_entity_poly.pdbx_seq_one_letter_code
_entity_poly.pdbx_strand_id
1 'polypeptide(L)'
;MLKIINRVTNLISIGGCSDKNGGCDPKATCSRNATTKAVKCTCKAGYTNTGTPMNVVCKDSCTVNNGDCGSYATCSHDAITNAAICTCKAGYTNT
;
A
#
# COMPACT_ATOMS: atom_id res chain seq x y z
N MET A 1 29.21 31.17 -22.94
CA MET A 1 27.87 30.55 -23.14
C MET A 1 27.50 29.83 -21.86
N LEU A 2 26.61 30.40 -21.05
CA LEU A 2 26.19 29.84 -19.78
C LEU A 2 24.80 29.23 -19.93
N LYS A 3 24.68 27.91 -19.77
CA LYS A 3 23.44 27.24 -19.35
C LYS A 3 23.84 26.07 -18.44
N ILE A 4 24.12 26.41 -17.18
CA ILE A 4 23.99 25.46 -16.08
C ILE A 4 22.49 25.29 -15.88
N ILE A 5 21.88 24.28 -16.49
CA ILE A 5 20.54 23.83 -16.11
C ILE A 5 20.74 22.74 -15.08
N ASN A 6 20.52 23.15 -13.84
CA ASN A 6 20.30 22.33 -12.68
C ASN A 6 19.24 21.26 -12.98
N ARG A 7 19.66 20.00 -13.16
CA ARG A 7 18.81 18.86 -12.82
C ARG A 7 19.63 17.95 -11.93
N VAL A 8 19.50 18.14 -10.63
CA VAL A 8 19.54 17.02 -9.69
C VAL A 8 18.41 16.08 -10.12
N THR A 9 18.62 15.29 -11.16
CA THR A 9 17.86 14.06 -11.33
C THR A 9 18.27 13.25 -10.14
N ASN A 10 17.41 13.23 -9.13
CA ASN A 10 17.40 12.21 -8.10
C ASN A 10 17.30 10.89 -8.87
N LEU A 11 18.44 10.35 -9.28
CA LEU A 11 18.57 9.01 -9.81
C LEU A 11 18.35 8.15 -8.58
N ILE A 12 17.08 8.03 -8.18
CA ILE A 12 16.64 6.92 -7.38
C ILE A 12 17.05 5.75 -8.27
N SER A 13 18.16 5.10 -7.91
CA SER A 13 18.44 3.78 -8.42
C SER A 13 17.18 3.01 -8.06
N ILE A 14 16.30 2.80 -9.05
CA ILE A 14 15.17 1.90 -8.91
C ILE A 14 15.83 0.52 -8.96
N GLY A 15 16.54 0.20 -7.88
CA GLY A 15 17.02 -1.12 -7.62
C GLY A 15 15.82 -2.05 -7.78
N GLY A 16 16.09 -3.24 -8.30
CA GLY A 16 15.00 -4.18 -8.51
C GLY A 16 14.25 -4.47 -7.21
N CYS A 17 13.20 -5.28 -7.27
CA CYS A 17 12.59 -5.76 -6.02
C CYS A 17 13.59 -6.47 -5.08
N SER A 18 14.69 -6.98 -5.63
CA SER A 18 15.82 -7.56 -4.88
C SER A 18 16.62 -6.54 -4.07
N ASP A 19 16.58 -5.25 -4.44
CA ASP A 19 17.32 -4.18 -3.79
C ASP A 19 16.37 -3.34 -2.92
N LYS A 20 16.47 -3.48 -1.59
CA LYS A 20 15.65 -2.72 -0.63
C LYS A 20 14.14 -2.73 -0.97
N ASN A 21 13.61 -3.88 -1.40
CA ASN A 21 12.21 -4.04 -1.79
C ASN A 21 11.77 -3.05 -2.89
N GLY A 22 12.67 -2.65 -3.80
CA GLY A 22 12.39 -1.65 -4.84
C GLY A 22 12.01 -0.26 -4.30
N GLY A 23 12.34 0.05 -3.04
CA GLY A 23 11.92 1.27 -2.37
C GLY A 23 10.47 1.27 -1.87
N CYS A 24 9.77 0.13 -1.94
CA CYS A 24 8.42 -0.01 -1.41
C CYS A 24 8.38 0.05 0.13
N ASP A 25 7.24 0.49 0.68
CA ASP A 25 6.92 0.37 2.09
C ASP A 25 7.19 -1.06 2.63
N PRO A 26 7.71 -1.24 3.86
CA PRO A 26 7.95 -2.57 4.44
C PRO A 26 6.72 -3.49 4.47
N LYS A 27 5.53 -2.90 4.51
CA LYS A 27 4.23 -3.59 4.51
C LYS A 27 3.64 -3.71 3.10
N ALA A 28 4.41 -3.39 2.07
CA ALA A 28 4.11 -3.66 0.67
C ALA A 28 4.95 -4.82 0.10
N THR A 29 4.41 -5.47 -0.92
CA THR A 29 5.11 -6.39 -1.81
C THR A 29 5.59 -5.62 -3.04
N CYS A 30 6.85 -5.80 -3.41
CA CYS A 30 7.39 -5.30 -4.67
C CYS A 30 7.16 -6.30 -5.81
N SER A 31 6.77 -5.78 -6.97
CA SER A 31 6.73 -6.50 -8.24
C SER A 31 7.27 -5.63 -9.38
N ARG A 32 7.55 -6.22 -10.54
CA ARG A 32 7.87 -5.46 -11.75
C ARG A 32 6.75 -5.59 -12.76
N ASN A 33 6.37 -4.48 -13.38
CA ASN A 33 5.48 -4.51 -14.53
C ASN A 33 6.15 -5.28 -15.67
N ALA A 34 5.46 -6.26 -16.25
CA ALA A 34 6.03 -7.13 -17.28
C ALA A 34 6.44 -6.36 -18.54
N THR A 35 5.70 -5.30 -18.90
CA THR A 35 5.90 -4.51 -20.11
C THR A 35 6.88 -3.36 -19.87
N THR A 36 6.59 -2.50 -18.89
CA THR A 36 7.37 -1.27 -18.67
C THR A 36 8.61 -1.49 -17.82
N LYS A 37 8.74 -2.67 -17.20
CA LYS A 37 9.78 -3.02 -16.21
C LYS A 37 9.81 -2.12 -14.96
N ALA A 38 8.84 -1.21 -14.82
CA ALA A 38 8.71 -0.34 -13.66
C ALA A 38 8.42 -1.14 -12.38
N VAL A 39 8.97 -0.70 -11.26
CA VAL A 39 8.62 -1.22 -9.94
C VAL A 39 7.17 -0.85 -9.62
N LYS A 40 6.43 -1.82 -9.09
CA LYS A 40 5.08 -1.65 -8.59
C LYS A 40 5.03 -2.16 -7.15
N CYS A 41 4.67 -1.28 -6.25
CA CYS A 41 4.43 -1.58 -4.84
C CYS A 41 2.94 -1.82 -4.61
N THR A 42 2.59 -2.90 -3.92
CA THR A 42 1.21 -3.21 -3.53
C THR A 42 1.19 -3.53 -2.05
N CYS A 43 0.32 -2.88 -1.26
CA CYS A 43 0.18 -3.20 0.16
C CYS A 43 -0.19 -4.67 0.36
N LYS A 44 0.39 -5.29 1.38
CA LYS A 44 0.06 -6.67 1.80
C LYS A 44 -1.39 -6.72 2.30
N ALA A 45 -1.96 -7.91 2.37
CA ALA A 45 -3.30 -8.11 2.94
C ALA A 45 -3.39 -7.49 4.35
N GLY A 46 -4.50 -6.80 4.62
CA GLY A 46 -4.71 -6.04 5.86
C GLY A 46 -4.10 -4.64 5.89
N TYR A 47 -3.53 -4.19 4.77
CA TYR A 47 -2.98 -2.84 4.66
C TYR A 47 -3.58 -2.09 3.47
N THR A 48 -3.91 -0.82 3.69
CA THR A 48 -4.45 0.10 2.69
C THR A 48 -3.39 1.13 2.31
N ASN A 49 -3.26 1.43 1.02
CA ASN A 49 -2.38 2.51 0.56
C ASN A 49 -2.99 3.87 0.92
N THR A 50 -2.35 4.61 1.82
CA THR A 50 -2.73 5.98 2.19
C THR A 50 -1.82 7.04 1.54
N GLY A 51 -0.84 6.60 0.74
CA GLY A 51 0.05 7.47 -0.01
C GLY A 51 -0.48 7.76 -1.42
N THR A 52 0.43 7.85 -2.38
CA THR A 52 0.10 8.02 -3.81
C THR A 52 0.41 6.75 -4.59
N PRO A 53 -0.02 6.64 -5.87
CA PRO A 53 0.38 5.50 -6.70
C PRO A 53 1.90 5.38 -6.92
N MET A 54 2.64 6.49 -6.84
CA MET A 54 4.10 6.52 -7.00
C MET A 54 4.87 6.48 -5.67
N ASN A 55 4.20 6.79 -4.55
CA ASN A 55 4.76 6.73 -3.20
C ASN A 55 3.79 6.00 -2.28
N VAL A 56 3.81 4.67 -2.34
CA VAL A 56 2.91 3.81 -1.59
C VAL A 56 3.27 3.84 -0.11
N VAL A 57 2.29 4.08 0.74
CA VAL A 57 2.42 4.06 2.20
C VAL A 57 1.33 3.14 2.74
N CYS A 58 1.72 2.07 3.40
CA CYS A 58 0.80 1.00 3.78
C CYS A 58 0.42 1.10 5.25
N LYS A 59 -0.80 1.58 5.52
CA LYS A 59 -1.36 1.68 6.86
C LYS A 59 -2.30 0.52 7.13
N ASP A 60 -2.37 0.06 8.37
CA ASP A 60 -3.33 -0.95 8.81
C ASP A 60 -4.74 -0.56 8.35
N SER A 61 -5.40 -1.44 7.59
CA SER A 61 -6.70 -1.18 6.99
C SER A 61 -7.76 -0.85 8.03
N CYS A 62 -7.78 -1.50 9.21
CA CYS A 62 -8.77 -1.20 10.24
C CYS A 62 -8.60 0.20 10.85
N THR A 63 -7.41 0.79 10.75
CA THR A 63 -7.15 2.18 11.19
C THR A 63 -7.43 3.23 10.11
N VAL A 64 -7.85 2.79 8.92
CA VAL A 64 -8.23 3.63 7.78
C VAL A 64 -9.71 3.41 7.52
N ASN A 65 -10.55 4.42 7.81
CA ASN A 65 -11.99 4.34 7.56
C ASN A 65 -12.67 3.07 8.12
N ASN A 66 -12.21 2.56 9.29
CA ASN A 66 -12.70 1.30 9.88
C ASN A 66 -12.64 0.11 8.90
N GLY A 67 -11.60 0.01 8.06
CA GLY A 67 -11.50 -1.04 7.04
C GLY A 67 -12.64 -1.04 6.02
N ASP A 68 -13.23 0.13 5.78
CA ASP A 68 -14.45 0.34 4.98
C ASP A 68 -15.68 -0.41 5.51
N CYS A 69 -15.63 -0.88 6.76
CA CYS A 69 -16.77 -1.45 7.44
C CYS A 69 -17.81 -0.38 7.76
N GLY A 70 -19.09 -0.77 7.71
CA GLY A 70 -20.20 0.10 8.13
C GLY A 70 -20.02 0.63 9.56
N SER A 71 -20.66 1.76 9.88
CA SER A 71 -20.57 2.43 11.19
C SER A 71 -21.02 1.55 12.38
N TYR A 72 -21.84 0.54 12.11
CA TYR A 72 -22.31 -0.44 13.08
C TYR A 72 -21.56 -1.78 13.02
N ALA A 73 -20.39 -1.82 12.38
CA ALA A 73 -19.50 -2.96 12.36
C ALA A 73 -18.14 -2.61 12.96
N THR A 74 -17.45 -3.62 13.46
CA THR A 74 -16.07 -3.52 13.93
C THR A 74 -15.15 -4.18 12.91
N CYS A 75 -14.09 -3.48 12.51
CA CYS A 75 -13.03 -4.05 11.70
C CYS A 75 -12.08 -4.91 12.56
N SER A 76 -11.69 -6.05 12.01
CA SER A 76 -10.65 -6.93 12.54
C SER A 76 -9.86 -7.56 11.39
N HIS A 77 -8.88 -8.41 11.68
CA HIS A 77 -8.12 -9.13 10.66
C HIS A 77 -8.38 -10.63 10.72
N ASP A 78 -8.50 -11.24 9.54
CA ASP A 78 -8.49 -12.69 9.39
C ASP A 78 -7.17 -13.27 9.94
N ALA A 79 -7.26 -14.31 10.76
CA ALA A 79 -6.09 -14.86 11.44
C ALA A 79 -5.08 -15.55 10.49
N ILE A 80 -5.51 -15.96 9.28
CA ILE A 80 -4.68 -16.70 8.33
C ILE A 80 -4.16 -15.78 7.22
N THR A 81 -5.05 -15.00 6.63
CA THR A 81 -4.76 -14.15 5.47
C THR A 81 -4.39 -12.72 5.84
N ASN A 82 -4.63 -12.30 7.09
CA ASN A 82 -4.54 -10.92 7.57
C ASN A 82 -5.49 -9.94 6.85
N ALA A 83 -6.42 -10.42 6.02
CA ALA A 83 -7.39 -9.57 5.33
C ALA A 83 -8.31 -8.86 6.34
N ALA A 84 -8.72 -7.63 6.04
CA ALA A 84 -9.70 -6.93 6.88
C ALA A 84 -11.06 -7.64 6.82
N ILE A 85 -11.68 -7.82 7.98
CA ILE A 85 -13.00 -8.43 8.16
C ILE A 85 -13.89 -7.46 8.93
N CYS A 86 -15.13 -7.30 8.47
CA CYS A 86 -16.17 -6.56 9.17
C CYS A 86 -17.09 -7.50 9.93
N THR A 87 -17.21 -7.30 11.25
CA THR A 87 -18.18 -8.01 12.08
C THR A 87 -19.26 -7.04 12.55
N CYS A 88 -20.53 -7.35 12.26
CA CYS A 88 -21.65 -6.53 12.71
C CYS A 88 -21.73 -6.53 14.24
N LYS A 89 -21.98 -5.36 14.83
CA LYS A 89 -22.32 -5.25 16.25
C LYS A 89 -23.65 -6.00 16.51
N ALA A 90 -23.85 -6.41 17.76
CA ALA A 90 -25.08 -7.09 18.16
C ALA A 90 -26.33 -6.28 17.73
N GLY A 91 -27.29 -6.96 17.11
CA GLY A 91 -28.53 -6.35 16.60
C GLY A 91 -28.45 -5.76 15.18
N TYR A 92 -27.31 -5.84 14.50
CA TYR A 92 -27.14 -5.39 13.11
C TYR A 92 -26.81 -6.56 12.18
N THR A 93 -27.21 -6.46 10.91
CA THR A 93 -26.84 -7.39 9.83
C THR A 93 -26.28 -6.62 8.64
N ASN A 94 -25.57 -7.34 7.76
CA ASN A 94 -25.35 -6.83 6.41
C ASN A 94 -26.68 -6.83 5.65
N THR A 95 -26.85 -5.86 4.76
CA THR A 95 -27.93 -5.81 3.76
C THR A 95 -27.36 -6.10 2.39
#